data_AF-A0A9E0QF01-F1
#
_entry.id   AF-A0A9E0QF01-F1
#
_cell.length_a   1.000
_cell.length_b   1.000
_cell.length_c   1.000
_cell.angle_alpha   90.00
_cell.angle_beta   90.00
_cell.angle_gamma   90.00
#
_symmetry.space_group_name_H-M   'P 1'
#
loop_
_entity.id
_entity.type
_entity.pdbx_description
1 polymer ?
#
loop_
_entity_poly.entity_id
_entity_poly.type
_entity_poly.pdbx_seq_one_letter_code
_entity_poly.pdbx_strand_id
1 'polypeptide(L)'
;MNTSSQQLIHLCNDLLETGRDKFSTSMGIVSHIERDRYEIVAISSSTGVFVAGEDFPLKDTYCRDVYEQGKTIALTEMEGVSGLQRHPLYDTLPLEVYIGTPILVANKVWGTINFSCMKLRKNAFTNEDIDFIESAAKEVSKEIDSGS
;
A
#
# COMPACT_ATOMS: atom_id res chain seq x y z
N MET A 1 -4.04 -24.06 2.61
CA MET A 1 -3.06 -22.96 2.62
C MET A 1 -1.71 -23.56 2.99
N ASN A 2 -0.65 -23.26 2.24
CA ASN A 2 0.71 -23.73 2.54
C ASN A 2 1.36 -22.82 3.61
N THR A 3 2.34 -23.31 4.37
CA THR A 3 3.00 -22.61 5.48
C THR A 3 3.62 -21.27 5.05
N SER A 4 4.21 -21.22 3.86
CA SER A 4 4.79 -19.99 3.30
C SER A 4 3.75 -18.87 3.11
N SER A 5 2.53 -19.20 2.66
CA SER A 5 1.46 -18.20 2.53
C SER A 5 1.01 -17.66 3.89
N GLN A 6 1.04 -18.48 4.95
CA GLN A 6 0.69 -18.04 6.30
C GLN A 6 1.74 -17.10 6.89
N GLN A 7 3.03 -17.39 6.66
CA GLN A 7 4.13 -16.55 7.12
C GLN A 7 4.11 -15.17 6.45
N LEU A 8 3.89 -15.14 5.13
CA LEU A 8 3.73 -13.89 4.39
C LEU A 8 2.58 -13.04 4.94
N ILE A 9 1.39 -13.63 5.13
CA ILE A 9 0.22 -12.91 5.65
C ILE A 9 0.50 -12.37 7.05
N HIS A 10 1.14 -13.15 7.92
CA HIS A 10 1.47 -12.70 9.27
C HIS A 10 2.45 -11.52 9.25
N LEU A 11 3.53 -11.62 8.47
CA LEU A 11 4.50 -10.53 8.27
C LEU A 11 3.81 -9.27 7.75
N CYS A 12 2.95 -9.40 6.73
CA CYS A 12 2.23 -8.27 6.18
C CYS A 12 1.34 -7.61 7.24
N ASN A 13 0.58 -8.39 8.02
CA ASN A 13 -0.28 -7.82 9.06
C ASN A 13 0.52 -7.05 10.12
N ASP A 14 1.64 -7.61 10.60
CA ASP A 14 2.48 -6.96 11.61
C ASP A 14 3.09 -5.64 11.10
N LEU A 15 3.57 -5.63 9.85
CA LEU A 15 4.08 -4.43 9.18
C LEU A 15 2.98 -3.38 8.96
N LEU A 16 1.77 -3.81 8.60
CA LEU A 16 0.63 -2.93 8.39
C LEU A 16 0.13 -2.31 9.69
N GLU A 17 0.10 -3.05 10.79
CA GLU A 17 -0.23 -2.51 12.11
C GLU A 17 0.82 -1.49 12.56
N THR A 18 2.10 -1.87 12.50
CA THR A 18 3.21 -0.99 12.87
C THR A 18 3.24 0.29 12.03
N GLY A 19 3.06 0.16 10.71
CA GLY A 19 3.05 1.30 9.80
C GLY A 19 1.85 2.22 10.00
N ARG A 20 0.67 1.67 10.32
CA ARG A 20 -0.51 2.50 10.64
C ARG A 20 -0.28 3.35 11.87
N ASP A 21 0.30 2.77 12.91
CA ASP A 21 0.63 3.50 14.14
C ASP A 21 1.70 4.58 13.88
N LYS A 22 2.79 4.23 13.19
CA LYS A 22 3.87 5.17 12.82
C LYS A 22 3.34 6.34 11.99
N PHE A 23 2.49 6.06 11.00
CA PHE A 23 1.98 7.05 10.07
C PHE A 23 0.69 7.72 10.54
N SER A 24 0.12 7.29 11.67
CA SER A 24 -1.18 7.74 12.15
C SER A 24 -2.26 7.66 11.06
N THR A 25 -2.29 6.54 10.32
CA THR A 25 -3.21 6.31 9.19
C THR A 25 -4.32 5.33 9.56
N SER A 26 -5.49 5.50 8.95
CA SER A 26 -6.65 4.64 9.22
C SER A 26 -6.58 3.29 8.51
N MET A 27 -5.78 3.19 7.45
CA MET A 27 -5.70 2.01 6.60
C MET A 27 -4.28 1.78 6.08
N GLY A 28 -3.88 0.51 6.02
CA GLY A 28 -2.69 0.03 5.34
C GLY A 28 -3.01 -1.24 4.55
N ILE A 29 -2.44 -1.37 3.36
CA ILE A 29 -2.68 -2.49 2.44
C ILE A 29 -1.36 -2.98 1.87
N VAL A 30 -1.19 -4.30 1.84
CA VAL A 30 -0.26 -4.98 0.94
C VAL A 30 -1.06 -5.57 -0.21
N SER A 31 -0.66 -5.27 -1.44
CA SER A 31 -1.34 -5.71 -2.65
C SER A 31 -0.42 -6.45 -3.59
N HIS A 32 -0.96 -7.41 -4.33
CA HIS A 32 -0.33 -8.03 -5.49
C HIS A 32 -0.91 -7.43 -6.76
N ILE A 33 -0.07 -7.18 -7.77
CA ILE A 33 -0.49 -6.57 -9.03
C ILE A 33 -0.08 -7.47 -10.19
N GLU A 34 -1.07 -8.03 -10.87
CA GLU A 34 -0.87 -8.87 -12.05
C GLU A 34 -1.92 -8.52 -13.12
N ARG A 35 -1.48 -8.35 -14.38
CA ARG A 35 -2.35 -8.07 -15.54
C ARG A 35 -3.37 -6.94 -15.27
N ASP A 36 -2.87 -5.82 -14.75
CA ASP A 36 -3.67 -4.64 -14.39
C ASP A 36 -4.78 -4.88 -13.36
N ARG A 37 -4.68 -5.98 -12.59
CA ARG A 37 -5.53 -6.26 -11.42
C ARG A 37 -4.75 -5.96 -10.16
N TYR A 38 -5.41 -5.29 -9.23
CA TYR A 38 -4.94 -5.01 -7.88
C TYR A 38 -5.66 -5.96 -6.94
N GLU A 39 -4.94 -6.90 -6.34
CA GLU A 39 -5.46 -7.86 -5.37
C GLU A 39 -4.96 -7.50 -3.97
N ILE A 40 -5.86 -7.44 -2.98
CA ILE A 40 -5.50 -7.20 -1.59
C ILE A 40 -4.97 -8.50 -0.96
N VAL A 41 -3.67 -8.55 -0.67
CA VAL A 41 -3.03 -9.70 -0.01
C VAL A 41 -3.25 -9.64 1.50
N ALA A 42 -3.08 -8.45 2.07
CA ALA A 42 -3.30 -8.20 3.48
C ALA A 42 -3.79 -6.76 3.68
N ILE A 43 -4.62 -6.57 4.70
CA ILE A 43 -5.17 -5.27 5.05
C ILE A 43 -5.25 -5.11 6.56
N SER A 44 -4.83 -3.94 7.03
CA SER A 44 -5.11 -3.46 8.38
C SER A 44 -5.93 -2.17 8.23
N SER A 45 -7.16 -2.15 8.77
CA SER A 45 -8.05 -1.00 8.64
C SER A 45 -8.98 -0.88 9.84
N SER A 46 -9.30 0.35 10.25
CA SER A 46 -10.33 0.61 11.27
C SER A 46 -11.74 0.76 10.69
N THR A 47 -11.92 0.79 9.37
CA THR A 47 -13.22 1.07 8.72
C THR A 47 -13.91 -0.18 8.18
N GLY A 48 -13.17 -1.27 7.94
CA GLY A 48 -13.70 -2.53 7.40
C GLY A 48 -14.25 -2.44 5.97
N VAL A 49 -13.87 -1.41 5.21
CA VAL A 49 -14.37 -1.15 3.85
C VAL A 49 -13.89 -2.19 2.83
N PHE A 50 -12.70 -2.76 3.04
CA PHE A 50 -12.10 -3.75 2.17
C PHE A 50 -11.72 -4.99 2.98
N VAL A 51 -11.71 -6.15 2.34
CA VAL A 51 -11.18 -7.40 2.89
C VAL A 51 -10.07 -7.98 2.03
N ALA A 52 -9.21 -8.80 2.63
CA ALA A 52 -8.20 -9.56 1.90
C ALA A 52 -8.84 -10.50 0.88
N GLY A 53 -8.23 -10.61 -0.30
CA GLY A 53 -8.72 -11.36 -1.45
C GLY A 53 -9.66 -10.58 -2.38
N GLU A 54 -10.06 -9.35 -2.04
CA GLU A 54 -10.74 -8.48 -3.01
C GLU A 54 -9.79 -8.03 -4.12
N ASP A 55 -10.32 -7.94 -5.35
CA ASP A 55 -9.57 -7.47 -6.50
C ASP A 55 -10.34 -6.49 -7.40
N PHE A 56 -9.61 -5.51 -7.94
CA PHE A 56 -10.16 -4.44 -8.77
C PHE A 56 -9.16 -3.96 -9.83
N PRO A 57 -9.59 -3.20 -10.86
CA PRO A 57 -8.66 -2.67 -11.86
C PRO A 57 -7.62 -1.74 -11.23
N LEU A 58 -6.33 -1.94 -11.53
CA LEU A 58 -5.22 -1.11 -11.04
C LEU A 58 -5.42 0.37 -11.36
N LYS A 59 -5.97 0.66 -12.54
CA LYS A 59 -6.22 2.03 -13.00
C LYS A 59 -7.12 2.83 -12.05
N ASP A 60 -7.96 2.15 -11.29
CA ASP A 60 -8.87 2.77 -10.34
C ASP A 60 -8.17 2.98 -8.99
N THR A 61 -6.86 2.74 -8.85
CA THR A 61 -6.14 2.80 -7.57
C THR A 61 -5.09 3.91 -7.54
N TYR A 62 -4.80 4.41 -6.34
CA TYR A 62 -3.64 5.28 -6.08
C TYR A 62 -2.29 4.55 -6.31
N CYS A 63 -2.31 3.24 -6.18
CA CYS A 63 -1.13 2.39 -6.36
C CYS A 63 -0.68 2.29 -7.82
N ARG A 64 -1.50 2.72 -8.78
CA ARG A 64 -1.12 2.81 -10.19
C ARG A 64 0.18 3.59 -10.37
N ASP A 65 0.27 4.78 -9.79
CA ASP A 65 1.45 5.63 -10.00
C ASP A 65 2.70 5.04 -9.32
N VAL A 66 2.53 4.39 -8.16
CA VAL A 66 3.62 3.65 -7.49
C VAL A 66 4.10 2.48 -8.36
N TYR A 67 3.16 1.75 -8.95
CA TYR A 67 3.43 0.60 -9.83
C TYR A 67 4.10 1.03 -11.13
N GLU A 68 3.54 2.01 -11.85
CA GLU A 68 4.03 2.49 -13.14
C GLU A 68 5.40 3.17 -13.02
N GLN A 69 5.63 3.93 -11.95
CA GLN A 69 6.92 4.61 -11.74
C GLN A 69 7.96 3.73 -11.05
N GLY A 70 7.54 2.67 -10.36
CA GLY A 70 8.41 1.81 -9.56
C GLY A 70 9.13 2.57 -8.45
N LYS A 71 8.46 3.53 -7.80
CA LYS A 71 9.05 4.43 -6.79
C LYS A 71 8.10 4.71 -5.64
N THR A 72 8.66 5.06 -4.49
CA THR A 72 7.90 5.56 -3.34
C THR A 72 7.21 6.88 -3.68
N ILE A 73 5.91 6.97 -3.34
CA ILE A 73 5.10 8.18 -3.46
C ILE A 73 4.56 8.51 -2.08
N ALA A 74 4.75 9.76 -1.64
CA ALA A 74 4.29 10.27 -0.36
C ALA A 74 3.59 11.62 -0.59
N LEU A 75 2.30 11.70 -0.24
CA LEU A 75 1.40 12.82 -0.48
C LEU A 75 0.74 13.21 0.84
N THR A 76 0.72 14.51 1.15
CA THR A 76 0.14 15.04 2.40
C THR A 76 -0.94 16.10 2.25
N GLU A 77 -1.16 16.61 1.03
CA GLU A 77 -2.36 17.35 0.64
C GLU A 77 -2.66 17.03 -0.84
N MET A 78 -3.88 16.56 -1.14
CA MET A 78 -4.33 16.33 -2.52
C MET A 78 -5.03 17.56 -3.15
N GLU A 79 -4.83 18.78 -2.61
CA GLU A 79 -5.18 20.00 -3.33
C GLU A 79 -4.11 20.29 -4.39
N GLY A 80 -4.42 20.02 -5.67
CA GLY A 80 -3.64 20.51 -6.82
C GLY A 80 -2.87 19.47 -7.63
N VAL A 81 -2.92 18.17 -7.31
CA VAL A 81 -2.29 17.14 -8.17
C VAL A 81 -3.24 16.74 -9.30
N SER A 82 -3.11 17.39 -10.45
CA SER A 82 -3.82 17.03 -11.68
C SER A 82 -3.34 15.66 -12.19
N GLY A 83 -4.22 14.66 -12.27
CA GLY A 83 -3.94 13.40 -12.98
C GLY A 83 -4.23 12.10 -12.22
N LEU A 84 -4.47 12.15 -10.90
CA LEU A 84 -4.85 10.94 -10.16
C LEU A 84 -6.32 10.60 -10.38
N GLN A 85 -6.59 9.60 -11.23
CA GLN A 85 -7.90 8.95 -11.27
C GLN A 85 -8.15 8.24 -9.94
N ARG A 86 -9.24 8.62 -9.27
CA ARG A 86 -9.71 8.09 -7.98
C ARG A 86 -10.42 6.75 -8.22
N HIS A 87 -10.31 5.81 -7.27
CA HIS A 87 -11.22 4.65 -7.25
C HIS A 87 -12.64 5.17 -7.05
N PRO A 88 -13.66 4.58 -7.69
CA PRO A 88 -15.06 4.85 -7.39
C PRO A 88 -15.45 4.66 -5.91
N LEU A 89 -14.63 3.94 -5.12
CA LEU A 89 -14.80 3.81 -3.66
C LEU A 89 -14.32 5.04 -2.88
N TYR A 90 -13.53 5.92 -3.50
CA TYR A 90 -13.03 7.17 -2.92
C TYR A 90 -13.76 8.41 -3.47
N ASP A 91 -14.77 8.25 -4.34
CA ASP A 91 -15.58 9.36 -4.86
C ASP A 91 -16.32 10.12 -3.73
N THR A 92 -16.49 9.51 -2.56
CA THR A 92 -17.11 10.13 -1.38
C THR A 92 -16.13 10.53 -0.29
N LEU A 93 -14.82 10.34 -0.48
CA LEU A 93 -13.84 10.38 0.61
C LEU A 93 -12.62 11.22 0.19
N PRO A 94 -12.48 12.48 0.67
CA PRO A 94 -11.28 13.26 0.43
C PRO A 94 -10.11 12.54 1.11
N LEU A 95 -9.33 11.80 0.32
CA LEU A 95 -8.10 11.20 0.78
C LEU A 95 -7.05 12.32 0.81
N GLU A 96 -6.66 12.73 2.00
CA GLU A 96 -5.76 13.86 2.18
C GLU A 96 -4.30 13.39 2.34
N VAL A 97 -4.08 12.10 2.68
CA VAL A 97 -2.77 11.54 3.00
C VAL A 97 -2.61 10.15 2.39
N TYR A 98 -1.52 9.95 1.65
CA TYR A 98 -1.14 8.68 1.04
C TYR A 98 0.38 8.50 1.08
N ILE A 99 0.85 7.33 1.48
CA ILE A 99 2.24 6.91 1.26
C ILE A 99 2.24 5.48 0.75
N GLY A 100 2.99 5.20 -0.31
CA GLY A 100 3.09 3.86 -0.87
C GLY A 100 4.42 3.65 -1.58
N THR A 101 4.92 2.42 -1.53
CA THR A 101 6.18 2.03 -2.17
C THR A 101 6.03 0.69 -2.88
N PRO A 102 6.74 0.44 -4.00
CA PRO A 102 6.67 -0.83 -4.69
C PRO A 102 7.34 -1.95 -3.87
N ILE A 103 6.75 -3.14 -3.93
CA ILE A 103 7.39 -4.39 -3.53
C ILE A 103 8.04 -4.96 -4.79
N LEU A 104 9.37 -5.08 -4.78
CA LEU A 104 10.14 -5.55 -5.93
C LEU A 104 10.52 -7.02 -5.76
N VAL A 105 10.15 -7.87 -6.71
CA VAL A 105 10.54 -9.29 -6.77
C VAL A 105 11.21 -9.50 -8.12
N ALA A 106 12.44 -10.05 -8.11
CA ALA A 106 13.27 -10.20 -9.31
C ALA A 106 13.33 -8.92 -10.19
N ASN A 107 13.51 -7.74 -9.56
CA ASN A 107 13.55 -6.41 -10.19
C ASN A 107 12.26 -5.99 -10.92
N LYS A 108 11.12 -6.63 -10.65
CA LYS A 108 9.80 -6.23 -11.16
C LYS A 108 8.90 -5.84 -10.01
N VAL A 109 8.02 -4.87 -10.23
CA VAL A 109 6.99 -4.54 -9.24
C VAL A 109 6.01 -5.71 -9.17
N TRP A 110 6.09 -6.45 -8.07
CA TRP A 110 5.14 -7.51 -7.72
C TRP A 110 3.85 -6.90 -7.17
N GLY A 111 3.99 -5.80 -6.43
CA GLY A 111 2.89 -5.25 -5.67
C GLY A 111 3.25 -3.95 -5.00
N THR A 112 2.43 -3.53 -4.05
CA THR A 112 2.70 -2.33 -3.24
C THR A 112 2.40 -2.60 -1.78
N ILE A 113 3.13 -1.91 -0.91
CA ILE A 113 2.67 -1.63 0.45
C ILE A 113 2.31 -0.15 0.52
N ASN A 114 1.13 0.17 1.01
CA ASN A 114 0.63 1.54 1.07
C ASN A 114 -0.20 1.81 2.32
N PHE A 115 -0.25 3.07 2.71
CA PHE A 115 -0.98 3.57 3.86
C PHE A 115 -1.74 4.83 3.49
N SER A 116 -2.95 4.96 4.00
CA SER A 116 -3.83 6.07 3.65
C SER A 116 -4.78 6.46 4.77
N CYS A 117 -5.18 7.73 4.74
CA CYS A 117 -5.99 8.35 5.78
C CYS A 117 -6.90 9.43 5.18
N MET A 118 -8.12 9.52 5.73
CA MET A 118 -9.10 10.54 5.37
C MET A 118 -9.02 11.79 6.27
N LYS A 119 -8.06 11.82 7.20
CA LYS A 119 -7.82 12.99 8.06
C LYS A 119 -6.59 13.73 7.57
N LEU A 120 -6.75 15.04 7.42
CA LEU A 120 -5.71 16.03 7.21
C LEU A 120 -4.54 15.78 8.15
N ARG A 121 -3.35 15.54 7.58
CA ARG A 121 -2.10 15.51 8.32
C ARG A 121 -1.39 16.84 8.09
N LYS A 122 -1.13 17.57 9.17
CA LYS A 122 -0.46 18.88 9.10
C LYS A 122 1.02 18.81 8.67
N ASN A 123 1.63 17.64 8.79
CA ASN A 123 3.07 17.45 8.56
C ASN A 123 3.31 16.48 7.40
N ALA A 124 4.23 16.86 6.51
CA ALA A 124 4.77 15.97 5.48
C ALA A 124 5.30 14.65 6.07
N PHE A 125 5.37 13.60 5.25
CA PHE A 125 6.14 12.41 5.60
C PHE A 125 7.62 12.76 5.67
N THR A 126 8.30 12.23 6.68
CA THR A 126 9.73 12.44 6.90
C THR A 126 10.56 11.43 6.09
N ASN A 127 11.87 11.66 5.97
CA ASN A 127 12.76 10.65 5.37
C ASN A 127 12.74 9.33 6.17
N GLU A 128 12.59 9.40 7.50
CA GLU A 128 12.46 8.23 8.35
C GLU A 128 11.17 7.43 8.06
N ASP A 129 10.09 8.13 7.69
CA ASP A 129 8.85 7.48 7.26
C ASP A 129 9.04 6.74 5.92
N ILE A 130 9.78 7.36 5.00
CA ILE A 130 10.13 6.76 3.70
C ILE A 130 11.04 5.54 3.90
N ASP A 131 12.10 5.67 4.72
CA ASP A 131 13.03 4.58 5.01
C ASP A 131 12.32 3.38 5.65
N PHE A 132 11.35 3.64 6.53
CA PHE A 132 10.53 2.60 7.14
C PHE A 132 9.72 1.84 6.08
N ILE A 133 8.94 2.55 5.25
CA ILE A 133 8.04 1.87 4.29
C ILE A 133 8.85 1.10 3.23
N GLU A 134 9.98 1.66 2.79
CA GLU A 134 10.88 0.97 1.85
C GLU A 134 11.55 -0.26 2.47
N SER A 135 11.84 -0.22 3.77
CA SER A 135 12.36 -1.39 4.49
C SER A 135 11.29 -2.46 4.66
N ALA A 136 10.05 -2.08 5.00
CA ALA A 136 8.92 -2.99 5.06
C ALA A 136 8.68 -3.70 3.71
N ALA A 137 8.75 -2.96 2.60
CA ALA A 137 8.60 -3.55 1.26
C ALA A 137 9.72 -4.55 0.93
N LYS A 138 10.96 -4.29 1.37
CA LYS A 138 12.09 -5.23 1.21
C LYS A 138 11.91 -6.48 2.06
N GLU A 139 11.31 -6.38 3.24
CA GLU A 139 11.01 -7.54 4.09
C GLU A 139 9.94 -8.43 3.44
N VAL A 140 8.86 -7.82 2.93
CA VAL A 140 7.81 -8.56 2.19
C VAL A 140 8.39 -9.23 0.94
N SER A 141 9.23 -8.52 0.18
CA SER A 141 9.93 -9.07 -1.00
C SER A 141 10.76 -10.31 -0.66
N LYS A 142 11.56 -10.26 0.42
CA LYS A 142 12.37 -11.40 0.87
C LYS A 142 11.53 -12.62 1.25
N GLU A 143 10.38 -12.40 1.87
CA GLU A 143 9.47 -13.49 2.26
C GLU A 143 8.77 -14.12 1.04
N ILE A 144 8.51 -13.33 -0.01
CA ILE A 144 8.00 -13.86 -1.28
C ILE A 144 9.07 -14.71 -1.98
N ASP A 145 10.32 -14.23 -2.01
CA ASP A 145 11.45 -14.95 -2.62
C ASP A 145 11.80 -16.25 -1.86
N SER A 146 11.67 -16.27 -0.53
CA SER A 146 11.96 -17.45 0.30
C SER A 146 10.90 -18.56 0.16
N GLY A 147 9.69 -18.21 -0.29
CA GLY A 147 8.57 -19.13 -0.52
C GLY A 147 8.40 -19.62 -1.95
N SER A 148 9.19 -19.11 -2.90
CA SER A 148 9.11 -19.39 -4.35
C SER A 148 9.92 -20.61 -4.80
#